data_AF-A0A1Y2H9A9-F1
#
_entry.id   AF-A0A1Y2H9A9-F1
#
_cell.length_a   1.000
_cell.length_b   1.000
_cell.length_c   1.000
_cell.angle_alpha   90.00
_cell.angle_beta   90.00
_cell.angle_gamma   90.00
#
_symmetry.space_group_name_H-M   'P 1'
#
loop_
_entity.id
_entity.type
_entity.pdbx_description
1 polymer ?
#
loop_
_entity_poly.entity_id
_entity_poly.type
_entity_poly.pdbx_seq_one_letter_code
_entity_poly.pdbx_strand_id
1 'polypeptide(L)'
;FSRLHKERTIQSNLHNLRKQLTAENLELLPEYHQRMAVLEHLGFVDPRTRTVQLKGRVACEINTCDEVLLTELVLNNLFADLDVPETVAVLSVLIFQEKNDLDSDLVERWPPRLIQALRQVRDTARRVMTIQAEFGIDGADPDLYLKTNLRYGLVEVVYEWARGLPFQQIMGLTNVLEGSIVRCIHRLEDTCREVRDAARLVGDGALYQKMDAAETAIKRDIVFCGSLYL
;
A
#
# COMPACT_ATOMS: atom_id res chain seq x y z
N PHE A 1 44.60 -37.08 -23.89
CA PHE A 1 43.12 -37.01 -23.76
C PHE A 1 42.65 -36.68 -22.34
N SER A 2 42.95 -37.46 -21.29
CA SER A 2 42.50 -37.19 -19.91
C SER A 2 42.94 -35.82 -19.33
N ARG A 3 44.19 -35.40 -19.60
CA ARG A 3 44.74 -34.13 -19.09
C ARG A 3 44.05 -32.89 -19.69
N LEU A 4 43.80 -32.92 -21.00
CA LEU A 4 43.13 -31.85 -21.76
C LEU A 4 41.64 -31.71 -21.37
N HIS A 5 40.99 -32.82 -21.02
CA HIS A 5 39.64 -32.81 -20.49
C HIS A 5 39.57 -32.17 -19.09
N LYS A 6 40.48 -32.55 -18.18
CA LYS A 6 40.59 -31.93 -16.85
C LYS A 6 40.83 -30.43 -16.93
N GLU A 7 41.69 -29.99 -17.83
CA GLU A 7 41.98 -28.57 -18.06
C GLU A 7 40.75 -27.79 -18.54
N ARG A 8 39.99 -28.33 -19.50
CA ARG A 8 38.70 -27.75 -19.94
C ARG A 8 37.66 -27.71 -18.82
N THR A 9 37.54 -28.75 -18.01
CA THR A 9 36.59 -28.77 -16.89
C THR A 9 36.94 -27.72 -15.85
N ILE A 10 38.23 -27.56 -15.52
CA ILE A 10 38.69 -26.54 -14.58
C ILE A 10 38.46 -25.13 -15.16
N GLN A 11 38.72 -24.91 -16.45
CA GLN A 11 38.43 -23.62 -17.10
C GLN A 11 36.93 -23.29 -17.13
N SER A 12 36.08 -24.28 -17.40
CA SER A 12 34.62 -24.12 -17.35
C SER A 12 34.15 -23.81 -15.93
N ASN A 13 34.68 -24.52 -14.93
CA ASN A 13 34.37 -24.26 -13.53
C ASN A 13 34.85 -22.88 -13.08
N LEU A 14 36.04 -22.43 -13.50
CA LEU A 14 36.54 -21.08 -13.24
C LEU A 14 35.69 -19.99 -13.90
N HIS A 15 35.23 -20.24 -15.13
CA HIS A 15 34.31 -19.34 -15.82
C HIS A 15 32.97 -19.24 -15.10
N ASN A 16 32.40 -20.38 -14.69
CA ASN A 16 31.15 -20.44 -13.94
C ASN A 16 31.27 -19.79 -12.56
N LEU A 17 32.35 -20.06 -11.82
CA LEU A 17 32.61 -19.42 -10.52
C LEU A 17 32.79 -17.91 -10.68
N ARG A 18 33.53 -17.44 -11.69
CA ARG A 18 33.67 -16.02 -11.97
C ARG A 18 32.32 -15.38 -12.29
N LYS A 19 31.51 -16.04 -13.12
CA LYS A 19 30.16 -15.59 -13.47
C LYS A 19 29.23 -15.55 -12.25
N GLN A 20 29.32 -16.54 -11.35
CA GLN A 20 28.61 -16.54 -10.07
C GLN A 20 29.05 -15.40 -9.16
N LEU A 21 30.36 -15.14 -9.06
CA LEU A 21 30.91 -14.06 -8.24
C LEU A 21 30.47 -12.65 -8.72
N THR A 22 30.33 -12.45 -10.03
CA THR A 22 29.75 -11.21 -10.58
C THR A 22 28.23 -11.18 -10.55
N ALA A 23 27.55 -12.32 -10.67
CA ALA A 23 26.09 -12.40 -10.66
C ALA A 23 25.49 -12.21 -9.25
N GLU A 24 26.09 -12.80 -8.21
CA GLU A 24 25.61 -12.68 -6.82
C GLU A 24 25.55 -11.23 -6.33
N ASN A 25 26.41 -10.34 -6.86
CA ASN A 25 26.40 -8.91 -6.51
C ASN A 25 25.45 -8.06 -7.37
N LEU A 26 24.92 -8.59 -8.49
CA LEU A 26 24.20 -7.79 -9.50
C LEU A 26 22.83 -8.38 -9.87
N GLU A 27 22.37 -9.46 -9.24
CA GLU A 27 21.10 -10.13 -9.57
C GLU A 27 19.90 -9.18 -9.43
N LEU A 28 19.94 -8.25 -8.48
CA LEU A 28 18.90 -7.24 -8.24
C LEU A 28 19.10 -5.93 -9.03
N LEU A 29 20.22 -5.75 -9.75
CA LEU A 29 20.45 -4.52 -10.52
C LEU A 29 19.44 -4.30 -11.65
N PRO A 30 19.05 -5.33 -12.43
CA PRO A 30 18.02 -5.17 -13.45
C PRO A 30 16.71 -4.67 -12.84
N GLU A 31 16.27 -5.29 -11.73
CA GLU A 31 15.04 -4.89 -11.03
C GLU A 31 15.15 -3.47 -10.47
N TYR A 32 16.29 -3.10 -9.89
CA TYR A 32 16.56 -1.73 -9.46
C TYR A 32 16.38 -0.73 -10.60
N HIS A 33 16.95 -1.00 -11.78
CA HIS A 33 16.81 -0.12 -12.94
C HIS A 33 15.36 -0.01 -13.44
N GLN A 34 14.61 -1.11 -13.42
CA GLN A 34 13.19 -1.11 -13.79
C GLN A 34 12.35 -0.28 -12.81
N ARG A 35 12.54 -0.48 -11.50
CA ARG A 35 11.87 0.30 -10.46
C ARG A 35 12.23 1.78 -10.52
N MET A 36 13.51 2.11 -10.74
CA MET A 36 13.94 3.48 -10.96
C MET A 36 13.26 4.11 -12.18
N ALA A 37 13.15 3.39 -13.29
CA ALA A 37 12.48 3.89 -14.50
C ALA A 37 10.98 4.15 -14.26
N VAL A 38 10.31 3.30 -13.48
CA VAL A 38 8.92 3.54 -13.03
C VAL A 38 8.82 4.80 -12.18
N LEU A 39 9.70 4.97 -11.20
CA LEU A 39 9.68 6.16 -10.32
C LEU A 39 9.98 7.45 -11.10
N GLU A 40 10.87 7.39 -12.09
CA GLU A 40 11.11 8.50 -13.03
C GLU A 40 9.86 8.79 -13.89
N HIS A 41 9.21 7.75 -14.41
CA HIS A 41 8.00 7.88 -15.24
C HIS A 41 6.81 8.44 -14.47
N LEU A 42 6.60 8.01 -13.22
CA LEU A 42 5.52 8.48 -12.35
C LEU A 42 5.82 9.87 -11.73
N GLY A 43 7.04 10.38 -11.89
CA GLY A 43 7.45 11.70 -11.41
C GLY A 43 7.85 11.73 -9.93
N PHE A 44 8.21 10.59 -9.34
CA PHE A 44 8.79 10.50 -7.99
C PHE A 44 10.25 10.95 -7.98
N VAL A 45 10.97 10.75 -9.08
CA VAL A 45 12.38 11.12 -9.27
C VAL A 45 12.54 11.89 -10.59
N ASP A 46 13.41 12.89 -10.62
CA ASP A 46 13.76 13.58 -11.87
C ASP A 46 14.59 12.67 -12.79
N PRO A 47 14.21 12.45 -14.06
CA PRO A 47 14.96 11.57 -14.96
C PRO A 47 16.33 12.14 -15.37
N ARG A 48 16.56 13.46 -15.28
CA ARG A 48 17.82 14.12 -15.68
C ARG A 48 18.78 14.26 -14.51
N THR A 49 18.28 14.74 -13.38
CA THR A 49 19.11 15.04 -12.20
C THR A 49 19.15 13.91 -11.18
N ARG A 50 18.25 12.91 -11.29
CA ARG A 50 18.04 11.85 -10.30
C ARG A 50 17.74 12.36 -8.90
N THR A 51 17.19 13.57 -8.80
CA THR A 51 16.79 14.16 -7.52
C THR A 51 15.35 13.79 -7.18
N VAL A 52 15.08 13.52 -5.91
CA VAL A 52 13.75 13.18 -5.40
C VAL A 52 12.81 14.38 -5.56
N GLN A 53 11.63 14.14 -6.14
CA GLN A 53 10.59 15.15 -6.37
C GLN A 53 9.61 15.24 -5.18
N LEU A 54 8.64 16.16 -5.25
CA LEU A 54 7.60 16.25 -4.21
C LEU A 54 6.87 14.91 -3.99
N LYS A 55 6.50 14.21 -5.08
CA LYS A 55 5.94 12.84 -5.03
C LYS A 55 6.81 11.89 -4.23
N GLY A 56 8.10 11.85 -4.53
CA GLY A 56 9.06 11.03 -3.81
C GLY A 56 9.16 11.37 -2.32
N ARG A 57 9.17 12.65 -1.96
CA ARG A 57 9.17 13.08 -0.56
C ARG A 57 7.90 12.70 0.18
N VAL A 58 6.74 12.79 -0.48
CA VAL A 58 5.46 12.34 0.09
C VAL A 58 5.45 10.83 0.30
N ALA A 59 5.94 10.05 -0.67
CA ALA A 59 6.07 8.60 -0.52
C ALA A 59 6.97 8.19 0.65
N CYS A 60 8.02 8.96 0.97
CA CYS A 60 8.89 8.68 2.11
C CYS A 60 8.17 8.76 3.47
N GLU A 61 7.01 9.41 3.57
CA GLU A 61 6.21 9.45 4.81
C GLU A 61 5.33 8.20 4.98
N ILE A 62 5.16 7.37 3.95
CA ILE A 62 4.24 6.22 3.94
C ILE A 62 5.02 4.92 4.14
N ASN A 63 4.68 4.18 5.19
CA ASN A 63 5.33 2.90 5.52
C ASN A 63 4.32 1.78 5.83
N THR A 64 3.04 2.12 6.01
CA THR A 64 2.00 1.16 6.42
C THR A 64 1.37 0.36 5.28
N CYS A 65 1.38 0.91 4.06
CA CYS A 65 0.86 0.31 2.83
C CYS A 65 1.71 0.68 1.61
N ASP A 66 1.24 0.33 0.41
CA ASP A 66 1.90 0.69 -0.87
C ASP A 66 2.06 2.21 -1.02
N GLU A 67 3.30 2.66 -0.90
CA GLU A 67 3.69 4.07 -0.84
C GLU A 67 3.47 4.80 -2.17
N VAL A 68 3.62 4.10 -3.29
CA VAL A 68 3.41 4.68 -4.63
C VAL A 68 1.92 4.90 -4.84
N LEU A 69 1.09 3.88 -4.56
CA LEU A 69 -0.34 3.98 -4.70
C LEU A 69 -0.93 5.06 -3.80
N LEU A 70 -0.64 5.03 -2.50
CA LEU A 70 -1.21 6.01 -1.56
C LEU A 70 -0.77 7.45 -1.89
N THR A 71 0.47 7.65 -2.32
CA THR A 71 0.94 8.97 -2.80
C THR A 71 0.12 9.45 -4.01
N GLU A 72 -0.15 8.58 -4.99
CA GLU A 72 -0.98 8.94 -6.14
C GLU A 72 -2.41 9.30 -5.71
N LEU A 73 -3.00 8.58 -4.75
CA LEU A 73 -4.36 8.88 -4.25
C LEU A 73 -4.41 10.23 -3.53
N VAL A 74 -3.42 10.54 -2.70
CA VAL A 74 -3.30 11.82 -1.99
C VAL A 74 -3.18 12.97 -3.00
N LEU A 75 -2.28 12.86 -3.99
CA LEU A 75 -2.03 13.93 -4.95
C LEU A 75 -3.10 14.07 -6.03
N ASN A 76 -3.87 13.01 -6.30
CA ASN A 76 -5.09 13.08 -7.11
C ASN A 76 -6.29 13.62 -6.31
N ASN A 77 -6.08 14.06 -5.08
CA ASN A 77 -7.08 14.68 -4.22
C ASN A 77 -8.29 13.78 -3.91
N LEU A 78 -8.08 12.45 -3.85
CA LEU A 78 -9.14 11.46 -3.63
C LEU A 78 -9.95 11.77 -2.35
N PHE A 79 -9.23 12.16 -1.29
CA PHE A 79 -9.82 12.28 0.04
C PHE A 79 -10.57 13.59 0.26
N ALA A 80 -10.55 14.56 -0.65
CA ALA A 80 -11.12 15.89 -0.41
C ALA A 80 -12.62 15.89 -0.11
N ASP A 81 -13.40 15.11 -0.87
CA ASP A 81 -14.87 15.10 -0.77
C ASP A 81 -15.42 14.04 0.20
N LEU A 82 -14.54 13.21 0.75
CA LEU A 82 -14.89 12.17 1.70
C LEU A 82 -15.05 12.73 3.12
N ASP A 83 -16.01 12.20 3.87
CA ASP A 83 -16.05 12.42 5.31
C ASP A 83 -15.06 11.52 6.05
N VAL A 84 -14.93 11.71 7.36
CA VAL A 84 -13.98 10.98 8.19
C VAL A 84 -14.23 9.46 8.15
N PRO A 85 -15.47 8.95 8.38
CA PRO A 85 -15.77 7.53 8.22
C PRO A 85 -15.46 6.97 6.83
N GLU A 86 -15.82 7.68 5.76
CA GLU A 86 -15.52 7.27 4.39
C GLU A 86 -14.00 7.21 4.15
N THR A 87 -13.24 8.17 4.68
CA THR A 87 -11.78 8.25 4.55
C THR A 87 -11.09 7.04 5.18
N VAL A 88 -11.41 6.71 6.43
CA VAL A 88 -10.79 5.55 7.09
C VAL A 88 -11.21 4.22 6.47
N ALA A 89 -12.45 4.14 5.97
CA ALA A 89 -12.93 2.96 5.26
C ALA A 89 -12.15 2.72 3.97
N VAL A 90 -11.85 3.78 3.21
CA VAL A 90 -10.97 3.70 2.02
C VAL A 90 -9.56 3.27 2.39
N LEU A 91 -8.95 3.88 3.41
CA LEU A 91 -7.59 3.50 3.85
C LEU A 91 -7.52 2.04 4.30
N SER A 92 -8.59 1.50 4.89
CA SER A 92 -8.64 0.10 5.34
C SER A 92 -8.39 -0.90 4.20
N VAL A 93 -8.77 -0.55 2.96
CA VAL A 93 -8.57 -1.41 1.78
C VAL A 93 -7.10 -1.58 1.42
N LEU A 94 -6.26 -0.59 1.73
CA LEU A 94 -4.83 -0.59 1.42
C LEU A 94 -3.99 -1.37 2.44
N ILE A 95 -4.48 -1.50 3.68
CA ILE A 95 -3.71 -2.11 4.78
C ILE A 95 -4.23 -3.48 5.23
N PHE A 96 -5.49 -3.80 4.93
CA PHE A 96 -6.07 -5.07 5.34
C PHE A 96 -5.52 -6.20 4.45
N GLN A 97 -4.93 -7.22 5.06
CA GLN A 97 -4.17 -8.26 4.35
C GLN A 97 -4.80 -9.65 4.44
N GLU A 98 -5.82 -9.83 5.29
CA GLU A 98 -6.42 -11.16 5.47
C GLU A 98 -7.32 -11.50 4.30
N LYS A 99 -7.30 -12.79 3.93
CA LYS A 99 -8.22 -13.31 2.93
C LYS A 99 -9.61 -13.31 3.56
N ASN A 100 -10.51 -12.53 2.99
CA ASN A 100 -11.93 -12.59 3.29
C ASN A 100 -12.69 -12.68 1.97
N ASP A 101 -13.60 -13.66 1.88
CA ASP A 101 -14.39 -14.00 0.69
C ASP A 101 -15.57 -13.02 0.47
N LEU A 102 -15.36 -11.74 0.78
CA LEU A 102 -16.30 -10.71 0.33
C LEU A 102 -15.99 -10.43 -1.14
N ASP A 103 -16.85 -10.98 -2.00
CA ASP A 103 -16.75 -10.83 -3.46
C ASP A 103 -16.70 -9.35 -3.86
N SER A 104 -15.81 -9.07 -4.82
CA SER A 104 -15.33 -7.73 -5.22
C SER A 104 -16.37 -6.85 -5.93
N ASP A 105 -17.63 -7.25 -5.99
CA ASP A 105 -18.70 -6.45 -6.58
C ASP A 105 -19.19 -5.49 -5.52
N LEU A 106 -18.46 -4.36 -5.41
CA LEU A 106 -18.71 -3.21 -4.52
C LEU A 106 -20.13 -3.19 -3.98
N VAL A 107 -20.27 -3.44 -2.68
CA VAL A 107 -21.57 -3.67 -2.06
C VAL A 107 -22.45 -2.44 -2.27
N GLU A 108 -23.52 -2.58 -3.05
CA GLU A 108 -24.44 -1.49 -3.41
C GLU A 108 -25.09 -0.81 -2.17
N ARG A 109 -24.97 -1.42 -0.99
CA ARG A 109 -25.45 -0.89 0.29
C ARG A 109 -24.59 0.22 0.88
N TRP A 110 -23.35 0.38 0.42
CA TRP A 110 -22.45 1.42 0.96
C TRP A 110 -22.81 2.81 0.43
N PRO A 111 -22.42 3.89 1.14
CA PRO A 111 -22.64 5.24 0.66
C PRO A 111 -22.10 5.44 -0.77
N PRO A 112 -22.85 6.11 -1.68
CA PRO A 112 -22.42 6.27 -3.07
C PRO A 112 -21.03 6.93 -3.23
N ARG A 113 -20.68 7.87 -2.35
CA ARG A 113 -19.36 8.52 -2.33
C ARG A 113 -18.24 7.54 -1.98
N LEU A 114 -18.47 6.66 -0.99
CA LEU A 114 -17.52 5.61 -0.62
C LEU A 114 -17.31 4.64 -1.79
N ILE A 115 -18.38 4.20 -2.44
CA ILE A 115 -18.29 3.33 -3.63
C ILE A 115 -17.49 4.01 -4.74
N GLN A 116 -17.77 5.29 -5.01
CA GLN A 116 -17.04 6.06 -6.01
C GLN A 116 -15.54 6.17 -5.68
N ALA A 117 -15.19 6.48 -4.43
CA ALA A 117 -13.79 6.55 -4.03
C ALA A 117 -13.08 5.19 -4.15
N LEU A 118 -13.73 4.09 -3.75
CA LEU A 118 -13.18 2.75 -3.90
C LEU A 118 -12.94 2.37 -5.38
N ARG A 119 -13.81 2.82 -6.30
CA ARG A 119 -13.55 2.69 -7.74
C ARG A 119 -12.32 3.48 -8.18
N GLN A 120 -12.19 4.72 -7.72
CA GLN A 120 -11.01 5.54 -8.02
C GLN A 120 -9.71 4.94 -7.46
N VAL A 121 -9.75 4.31 -6.29
CA VAL A 121 -8.62 3.53 -5.75
C VAL A 121 -8.27 2.38 -6.68
N ARG A 122 -9.27 1.57 -7.08
CA ARG A 122 -9.08 0.44 -8.00
C ARG A 122 -8.50 0.88 -9.34
N ASP A 123 -9.00 1.98 -9.91
CA ASP A 123 -8.55 2.51 -11.19
C ASP A 123 -7.11 3.06 -11.10
N THR A 124 -6.79 3.74 -10.01
CA THR A 124 -5.43 4.24 -9.77
C THR A 124 -4.45 3.10 -9.56
N ALA A 125 -4.81 2.09 -8.76
CA ALA A 125 -4.00 0.90 -8.56
C ALA A 125 -3.78 0.15 -9.88
N ARG A 126 -4.82 -0.04 -10.68
CA ARG A 126 -4.70 -0.65 -12.02
C ARG A 126 -3.70 0.13 -12.88
N ARG A 127 -3.83 1.45 -12.95
CA ARG A 127 -2.92 2.30 -13.74
C ARG A 127 -1.47 2.17 -13.27
N VAL A 128 -1.22 2.27 -11.96
CA VAL A 128 0.14 2.13 -11.39
C VAL A 128 0.73 0.76 -11.73
N MET A 129 -0.04 -0.31 -11.55
CA MET A 129 0.41 -1.66 -11.87
C MET A 129 0.64 -1.87 -13.37
N THR A 130 -0.21 -1.31 -14.24
CA THR A 130 0.00 -1.36 -15.69
C THR A 130 1.32 -0.71 -16.08
N ILE A 131 1.64 0.46 -15.51
CA ILE A 131 2.93 1.12 -15.73
C ILE A 131 4.07 0.22 -15.22
N GLN A 132 3.97 -0.35 -14.02
CA GLN A 132 4.99 -1.27 -13.50
C GLN A 132 5.23 -2.48 -14.43
N ALA A 133 4.16 -3.04 -15.00
CA ALA A 133 4.24 -4.14 -15.96
C ALA A 133 4.88 -3.72 -17.29
N GLU A 134 4.58 -2.52 -17.80
CA GLU A 134 5.18 -1.97 -19.02
C GLU A 134 6.70 -1.81 -18.90
N PHE A 135 7.20 -1.49 -17.69
CA PHE A 135 8.63 -1.43 -17.39
C PHE A 135 9.26 -2.79 -17.04
N GLY A 136 8.48 -3.87 -17.09
CA GLY A 136 8.96 -5.24 -16.93
C GLY A 136 9.24 -5.65 -15.49
N ILE A 137 8.62 -5.01 -14.49
CA ILE A 137 8.72 -5.44 -13.10
C ILE A 137 8.01 -6.79 -12.92
N ASP A 138 8.74 -7.77 -12.39
CA ASP A 138 8.19 -9.09 -12.10
C ASP A 138 7.06 -9.01 -11.06
N GLY A 139 5.96 -9.74 -11.32
CA GLY A 139 4.79 -9.75 -10.43
C GLY A 139 3.89 -8.51 -10.54
N ALA A 140 4.13 -7.61 -11.49
CA ALA A 140 3.34 -6.39 -11.67
C ALA A 140 1.98 -6.59 -12.37
N ASP A 141 1.39 -7.78 -12.31
CA ASP A 141 0.08 -8.06 -12.92
C ASP A 141 -1.03 -7.22 -12.22
N PRO A 142 -1.70 -6.30 -12.94
CA PRO A 142 -2.74 -5.46 -12.36
C PRO A 142 -3.90 -6.26 -11.78
N ASP A 143 -4.37 -7.31 -12.46
CA ASP A 143 -5.54 -8.07 -12.02
C ASP A 143 -5.21 -8.92 -10.80
N LEU A 144 -3.99 -9.48 -10.75
CA LEU A 144 -3.49 -10.18 -9.59
C LEU A 144 -3.39 -9.23 -8.39
N TYR A 145 -2.72 -8.08 -8.54
CA TYR A 145 -2.53 -7.10 -7.47
C TYR A 145 -3.87 -6.64 -6.88
N LEU A 146 -4.84 -6.28 -7.73
CA LEU A 146 -6.16 -5.83 -7.27
C LEU A 146 -6.87 -6.92 -6.45
N LYS A 147 -6.67 -8.20 -6.80
CA LYS A 147 -7.26 -9.34 -6.08
C LYS A 147 -6.53 -9.66 -4.77
N THR A 148 -5.22 -9.46 -4.72
CA THR A 148 -4.40 -9.89 -3.57
C THR A 148 -4.17 -8.79 -2.55
N ASN A 149 -4.02 -7.54 -3.00
CA ASN A 149 -3.54 -6.42 -2.19
C ASN A 149 -4.67 -5.46 -1.79
N LEU A 150 -5.73 -5.32 -2.60
CA LEU A 150 -6.89 -4.52 -2.23
C LEU A 150 -7.97 -5.40 -1.61
N ARG A 151 -8.17 -5.27 -0.29
CA ARG A 151 -9.10 -6.12 0.47
C ARG A 151 -10.22 -5.30 1.08
N TYR A 152 -11.45 -5.59 0.67
CA TYR A 152 -12.64 -4.83 1.08
C TYR A 152 -13.29 -5.34 2.38
N GLY A 153 -12.71 -6.38 3.00
CA GLY A 153 -13.38 -7.17 4.04
C GLY A 153 -13.68 -6.44 5.36
N LEU A 154 -13.04 -5.30 5.60
CA LEU A 154 -13.24 -4.47 6.80
C LEU A 154 -13.77 -3.06 6.50
N VAL A 155 -14.13 -2.77 5.24
CA VAL A 155 -14.60 -1.44 4.82
C VAL A 155 -15.79 -0.99 5.68
N GLU A 156 -16.82 -1.83 5.79
CA GLU A 156 -18.01 -1.51 6.58
C GLU A 156 -17.75 -1.46 8.08
N VAL A 157 -16.91 -2.38 8.59
CA VAL A 157 -16.54 -2.47 10.01
C VAL A 157 -15.87 -1.17 10.46
N VAL A 158 -14.89 -0.71 9.68
CA VAL A 158 -14.12 0.51 9.97
C VAL A 158 -14.97 1.76 9.78
N TYR A 159 -15.82 1.78 8.75
CA TYR A 159 -16.78 2.86 8.52
C TYR A 159 -17.70 3.05 9.75
N GLU A 160 -18.35 1.99 10.23
CA GLU A 160 -19.24 2.06 11.39
C GLU A 160 -18.47 2.31 12.70
N TRP A 161 -17.24 1.81 12.81
CA TRP A 161 -16.36 2.12 13.93
C TRP A 161 -16.08 3.63 14.03
N ALA A 162 -15.73 4.29 12.93
CA ALA A 162 -15.49 5.73 12.92
C ALA A 162 -16.77 6.56 13.15
N ARG A 163 -17.95 5.99 12.89
CA ARG A 163 -19.24 6.60 13.25
C ARG A 163 -19.63 6.46 14.72
N GLY A 164 -18.82 5.75 15.51
CA GLY A 164 -19.03 5.59 16.95
C GLY A 164 -19.82 4.33 17.34
N LEU A 165 -20.02 3.38 16.42
CA LEU A 165 -20.75 2.15 16.74
C LEU A 165 -19.97 1.27 17.74
N PRO A 166 -20.58 0.72 18.82
CA PRO A 166 -19.85 -0.07 19.81
C PRO A 166 -19.12 -1.29 19.22
N PHE A 167 -18.00 -1.69 19.82
CA PHE A 167 -17.17 -2.81 19.32
C PHE A 167 -17.99 -4.09 19.14
N GLN A 168 -18.89 -4.37 20.10
CA GLN A 168 -19.80 -5.51 20.04
C GLN A 168 -20.65 -5.57 18.77
N GLN A 169 -21.08 -4.43 18.24
CA GLN A 169 -21.94 -4.38 17.07
C GLN A 169 -21.13 -4.53 15.78
N ILE A 170 -19.95 -3.91 15.69
CA ILE A 170 -19.12 -4.02 14.49
C ILE A 170 -18.55 -5.43 14.28
N MET A 171 -18.35 -6.21 15.36
CA MET A 171 -17.98 -7.63 15.27
C MET A 171 -19.05 -8.45 14.54
N GLY A 172 -20.32 -8.06 14.62
CA GLY A 172 -21.42 -8.74 13.94
C GLY A 172 -21.52 -8.42 12.44
N LEU A 173 -20.75 -7.45 11.94
CA LEU A 173 -20.79 -7.03 10.53
C LEU A 173 -19.88 -7.86 9.63
N THR A 174 -18.98 -8.66 10.22
CA THR A 174 -17.98 -9.44 9.48
C THR A 174 -17.73 -10.80 10.15
N ASN A 175 -17.20 -11.73 9.38
CA ASN A 175 -16.70 -13.03 9.86
C ASN A 175 -15.21 -12.99 10.24
N VAL A 176 -14.56 -11.83 10.11
CA VAL A 176 -13.15 -11.64 10.48
C VAL A 176 -13.00 -11.68 11.99
N LEU A 177 -11.94 -12.34 12.46
CA LEU A 177 -11.62 -12.46 13.88
C LEU A 177 -11.37 -11.08 14.53
N GLU A 178 -11.78 -10.93 15.77
CA GLU A 178 -11.73 -9.68 16.53
C GLU A 178 -10.31 -9.13 16.63
N GLY A 179 -9.33 -10.00 16.86
CA GLY A 179 -7.91 -9.63 16.92
C GLY A 179 -7.39 -9.08 15.59
N SER A 180 -7.97 -9.46 14.46
CA SER A 180 -7.65 -8.91 13.14
C SER A 180 -8.27 -7.53 12.94
N ILE A 181 -9.49 -7.33 13.45
CA ILE A 181 -10.15 -6.01 13.46
C ILE A 181 -9.32 -5.02 14.28
N VAL A 182 -8.93 -5.39 15.51
CA VAL A 182 -8.11 -4.55 16.39
C VAL A 182 -6.75 -4.20 15.76
N ARG A 183 -6.05 -5.19 15.18
CA ARG A 183 -4.79 -4.94 14.44
C ARG A 183 -4.98 -4.02 13.25
N CYS A 184 -6.07 -4.16 12.50
CA CYS A 184 -6.39 -3.26 11.39
C CYS A 184 -6.60 -1.82 11.87
N ILE A 185 -7.34 -1.61 12.97
CA ILE A 185 -7.57 -0.28 13.52
C ILE A 185 -6.28 0.37 14.04
N HIS A 186 -5.39 -0.38 14.69
CA HIS A 186 -4.07 0.14 15.05
C HIS A 186 -3.25 0.56 13.83
N ARG A 187 -3.21 -0.28 12.79
CA ARG A 187 -2.51 0.09 11.55
C ARG A 187 -3.15 1.29 10.85
N LEU A 188 -4.48 1.46 10.93
CA LEU A 188 -5.16 2.65 10.43
C LEU A 188 -4.72 3.92 11.16
N GLU A 189 -4.51 3.86 12.48
CA GLU A 189 -3.97 5.00 13.25
C GLU A 189 -2.64 5.45 12.66
N ASP A 190 -1.71 4.52 12.47
CA ASP A 190 -0.40 4.81 11.88
C ASP A 190 -0.55 5.34 10.45
N THR A 191 -1.43 4.75 9.64
CA THR A 191 -1.68 5.20 8.25
C THR A 191 -2.25 6.61 8.21
N CYS A 192 -3.18 6.96 9.12
CA CYS A 192 -3.73 8.31 9.21
C CYS A 192 -2.64 9.32 9.60
N ARG A 193 -1.72 8.95 10.50
CA ARG A 193 -0.57 9.77 10.87
C ARG A 193 0.36 10.01 9.68
N GLU A 194 0.71 8.97 8.94
CA GLU A 194 1.52 9.06 7.72
C GLU A 194 0.88 9.97 6.67
N VAL A 195 -0.44 9.83 6.42
CA VAL A 195 -1.16 10.68 5.46
C VAL A 195 -1.25 12.12 5.96
N ARG A 196 -1.37 12.35 7.28
CA ARG A 196 -1.35 13.68 7.88
C ARG A 196 0.00 14.38 7.66
N ASP A 197 1.10 13.66 7.83
CA ASP A 197 2.45 14.20 7.62
C ASP A 197 2.72 14.44 6.11
N ALA A 198 2.28 13.54 5.24
CA ALA A 198 2.22 13.75 3.80
C ALA A 198 1.43 15.02 3.42
N ALA A 199 0.25 15.22 3.99
CA ALA A 199 -0.58 16.40 3.74
C ALA A 199 0.13 17.70 4.15
N ARG A 200 0.89 17.68 5.26
CA ARG A 200 1.72 18.79 5.70
C ARG A 200 2.80 19.13 4.67
N LEU A 201 3.46 18.13 4.07
CA LEU A 201 4.46 18.34 3.02
C LEU A 201 3.87 18.90 1.71
N VAL A 202 2.66 18.47 1.36
CA VAL A 202 1.92 18.98 0.19
C VAL A 202 1.39 20.39 0.44
N GLY A 203 1.14 20.77 1.69
CA GLY A 203 0.52 22.03 2.08
C GLY A 203 -1.01 21.97 2.08
N ASP A 204 -1.60 20.78 2.12
CA ASP A 204 -3.05 20.59 2.21
C ASP A 204 -3.50 20.58 3.68
N GLY A 205 -3.89 21.76 4.15
CA GLY A 205 -4.41 21.93 5.51
C GLY A 205 -5.76 21.24 5.76
N ALA A 206 -6.59 21.06 4.74
CA ALA A 206 -7.89 20.42 4.89
C ALA A 206 -7.71 18.90 5.08
N LEU A 207 -6.85 18.29 4.27
CA LEU A 207 -6.49 16.88 4.43
C LEU A 207 -5.80 16.61 5.76
N TYR A 208 -4.90 17.51 6.20
CA TYR A 208 -4.25 17.42 7.51
C TYR A 208 -5.28 17.32 8.65
N GLN A 209 -6.23 18.26 8.69
CA GLN A 209 -7.26 18.28 9.74
C GLN A 209 -8.20 17.07 9.64
N LYS A 210 -8.49 16.61 8.43
CA LYS A 210 -9.30 15.42 8.21
C LYS A 210 -8.64 14.16 8.76
N MET A 211 -7.34 13.99 8.55
CA MET A 211 -6.59 12.85 9.08
C MET A 211 -6.44 12.91 10.60
N ASP A 212 -6.32 14.11 11.18
CA ASP A 212 -6.32 14.31 12.64
C ASP A 212 -7.66 13.90 13.28
N ALA A 213 -8.77 14.30 12.64
CA ALA A 213 -10.10 13.90 13.04
C ALA A 213 -10.34 12.39 12.85
N ALA A 214 -9.79 11.80 11.78
CA ALA A 214 -9.84 10.36 11.52
C ALA A 214 -9.10 9.55 12.58
N GLU A 215 -7.87 9.95 12.94
CA GLU A 215 -7.10 9.33 14.02
C GLU A 215 -7.91 9.36 15.34
N THR A 216 -8.50 10.50 15.67
CA THR A 216 -9.33 10.65 16.88
C THR A 216 -10.59 9.79 16.85
N ALA A 217 -11.26 9.68 15.70
CA ALA A 217 -12.51 8.92 15.57
C ALA A 217 -12.30 7.40 15.75
N ILE A 218 -11.15 6.88 15.34
CA ILE A 218 -10.85 5.44 15.46
C ILE A 218 -10.17 5.08 16.78
N LYS A 219 -9.54 6.04 17.47
CA LYS A 219 -8.78 5.84 18.71
C LYS A 219 -9.67 5.86 19.95
N ARG A 220 -10.47 4.81 20.14
CA ARG A 220 -11.41 4.71 21.27
C ARG A 220 -11.54 3.29 21.87
N ASP A 221 -12.05 3.27 23.09
CA ASP A 221 -12.48 2.08 23.83
C ASP A 221 -11.45 0.94 23.88
N ILE A 222 -11.95 -0.31 23.81
CA ILE A 222 -11.21 -1.55 24.01
C ILE A 222 -10.06 -1.77 23.02
N VAL A 223 -10.11 -1.10 21.88
CA VAL A 223 -9.07 -1.19 20.84
C VAL A 223 -7.78 -0.54 21.34
N PHE A 224 -7.86 0.42 22.27
CA PHE A 224 -6.70 1.19 22.77
C PHE A 224 -6.47 1.05 24.27
N CYS A 225 -6.92 -0.04 24.87
CA CYS A 225 -6.59 -0.35 26.26
C CYS A 225 -5.07 -0.54 26.44
N GLY A 226 -4.50 0.09 27.47
CA GLY A 226 -3.10 -0.06 27.81
C GLY A 226 -2.70 -1.52 28.09
N SER A 227 -1.45 -1.86 27.79
CA SER A 227 -0.87 -3.17 28.10
C SER A 227 -1.11 -3.54 29.57
N LEU A 228 -1.50 -4.80 29.83
CA LEU A 228 -1.64 -5.35 31.18
C LEU A 228 -0.29 -5.61 31.86
N TYR A 229 0.82 -5.52 31.12
CA TYR A 229 2.18 -5.54 31.64
C TYR A 229 2.68 -4.11 31.75
N LEU A 230 2.50 -3.52 32.94
CA LEU A 230 3.13 -2.28 33.39
C LEU A 230 4.38 -2.61 34.21
#